data_AF-A0A7S2X839-F1
#
_entry.id   AF-A0A7S2X839-F1
#
_cell.length_a   1.000
_cell.length_b   1.000
_cell.length_c   1.000
_cell.angle_alpha   90.00
_cell.angle_beta   90.00
_cell.angle_gamma   90.00
#
_symmetry.space_group_name_H-M   'P 1'
#
loop_
_entity.id
_entity.type
_entity.pdbx_description
1 polymer ?
#
loop_
_entity_poly.entity_id
_entity_poly.type
_entity_poly.pdbx_seq_one_letter_code
_entity_poly.pdbx_strand_id
1 'polypeptide(L)'
;RIPGLGTDFQFVMLGASPQHEWKFQTEKSSTVRSPSSVWAWHGSHFKNWHSIVRTSLKNMSGTKYQAHGAAYGKGIYLAKNSQTSLGYSKFDNSGMWKHSIFGDKQPKVVALCEIVNHVNLTKPSPYYVISIEHWVATRFLVVHTSKSGRCNVDANEAAAKIPRKLVDSLQGNNHDDSKTS
;
A
#
# COMPACT_ATOMS: atom_id res chain seq x y z
N ARG A 1 -11.84 10.31 3.13
CA ARG A 1 -11.22 9.51 4.21
C ARG A 1 -11.85 8.12 4.20
N ILE A 2 -11.08 7.06 4.41
CA ILE A 2 -11.61 5.70 4.59
C ILE A 2 -12.03 5.53 6.06
N PRO A 3 -13.31 5.26 6.35
CA PRO A 3 -13.78 5.12 7.73
C PRO A 3 -13.35 3.77 8.33
N GLY A 4 -13.26 3.70 9.66
CA GLY A 4 -12.93 2.47 10.39
C GLY A 4 -11.44 2.14 10.52
N LEU A 5 -10.54 2.99 10.03
CA LEU A 5 -9.09 2.76 10.12
C LEU A 5 -8.46 3.13 11.47
N GLY A 6 -9.24 3.66 12.42
CA GLY A 6 -8.76 4.03 13.75
C GLY A 6 -7.82 5.25 13.78
N THR A 7 -7.68 5.98 12.67
CA THR A 7 -6.85 7.18 12.58
C THR A 7 -7.37 8.15 11.53
N ASP A 8 -7.09 9.42 11.79
CA ASP A 8 -7.44 10.55 10.92
C ASP A 8 -6.35 10.85 9.88
N PHE A 9 -5.14 10.35 10.13
CA PHE A 9 -3.96 10.57 9.29
C PHE A 9 -3.92 9.56 8.15
N GLN A 10 -4.57 9.93 7.04
CA GLN A 10 -4.67 9.13 5.83
C GLN A 10 -4.28 10.01 4.65
N PHE A 11 -3.28 9.58 3.90
CA PHE A 11 -2.70 10.33 2.80
C PHE A 11 -2.84 9.54 1.50
N VAL A 12 -3.15 10.25 0.43
CA VAL A 12 -3.20 9.69 -0.92
C VAL A 12 -1.79 9.69 -1.48
N MET A 13 -1.39 8.58 -2.08
CA MET A 13 -0.08 8.41 -2.69
C MET A 13 -0.20 8.54 -4.19
N LEU A 14 0.23 9.69 -4.71
CA LEU A 14 0.29 9.96 -6.16
C LEU A 14 1.68 9.63 -6.75
N GLY A 15 2.62 9.18 -5.92
CA GLY A 15 4.06 9.16 -6.20
C GLY A 15 4.63 7.92 -6.89
N ALA A 16 3.84 7.14 -7.64
CA ALA A 16 4.44 6.15 -8.53
C ALA A 16 5.17 6.86 -9.68
N SER A 17 6.34 6.38 -10.11
CA SER A 17 6.95 6.93 -11.32
C SER A 17 6.01 6.68 -12.51
N PRO A 18 5.94 7.59 -13.51
CA PRO A 18 5.08 7.40 -14.68
C PRO A 18 5.27 6.03 -15.34
N GLN A 19 6.51 5.53 -15.37
CA GLN A 19 6.83 4.21 -15.93
C GLN A 19 6.28 3.06 -15.08
N HIS A 20 6.28 3.18 -13.74
CA HIS A 20 5.72 2.16 -12.86
C HIS A 20 4.20 2.10 -12.99
N GLU A 21 3.54 3.26 -12.99
CA GLU A 21 2.09 3.35 -13.16
C GLU A 21 1.65 2.82 -14.52
N TRP A 22 2.34 3.20 -15.60
CA TRP A 22 2.04 2.70 -16.94
C TRP A 22 2.10 1.16 -16.99
N LYS A 23 3.17 0.55 -16.48
CA LYS A 23 3.28 -0.92 -16.40
C LYS A 23 2.17 -1.54 -15.57
N PHE A 24 1.84 -0.94 -14.42
CA PHE A 24 0.74 -1.43 -13.58
C PHE A 24 -0.59 -1.42 -14.32
N GLN A 25 -0.93 -0.34 -15.03
CA GLN A 25 -2.18 -0.23 -15.79
C GLN A 25 -2.22 -1.16 -17.00
N THR A 26 -1.10 -1.35 -17.70
CA THR A 26 -0.98 -2.31 -18.81
C THR A 26 -1.27 -3.73 -18.32
N GLU A 27 -0.61 -4.16 -17.23
CA GLU A 27 -0.80 -5.50 -16.65
C GLU A 27 -2.21 -5.69 -16.06
N LYS A 28 -2.77 -4.65 -15.45
CA LYS A 28 -4.15 -4.65 -14.95
C LYS A 28 -5.16 -4.77 -16.09
N SER A 29 -4.90 -4.18 -17.25
CA SER A 29 -5.80 -4.24 -18.41
C SER A 29 -5.68 -5.55 -19.19
N SER A 30 -4.52 -6.23 -19.12
CA SER A 30 -4.26 -7.49 -19.82
C SER A 30 -4.68 -8.74 -19.04
N THR A 31 -4.94 -8.64 -17.73
CA THR A 31 -5.34 -9.80 -16.93
C THR A 31 -6.73 -10.31 -17.32
N VAL A 32 -6.86 -11.64 -17.38
CA VAL A 32 -8.13 -12.34 -17.65
C VAL A 32 -9.02 -12.50 -16.41
N ARG A 33 -8.53 -12.13 -15.22
CA ARG A 33 -9.29 -12.29 -13.98
C ARG A 33 -10.24 -11.12 -13.73
N SER A 34 -11.39 -11.45 -13.14
CA SER A 34 -12.34 -10.49 -12.60
C SER A 34 -12.44 -10.68 -11.08
N PRO A 35 -12.24 -9.62 -10.26
CA PRO A 35 -11.82 -8.27 -10.66
C PRO A 35 -10.37 -8.25 -11.16
N SER A 36 -10.01 -7.24 -11.98
CA SER A 36 -8.66 -7.10 -12.57
C SER A 36 -7.59 -6.69 -11.55
N SER A 37 -8.00 -6.10 -10.43
CA SER A 37 -7.14 -5.82 -9.29
C SER A 37 -7.81 -6.19 -7.97
N VAL A 38 -6.99 -6.40 -6.95
CA VAL A 38 -7.40 -6.64 -5.56
C VAL A 38 -6.62 -5.72 -4.63
N TRP A 39 -7.13 -5.51 -3.43
CA TRP A 39 -6.49 -4.65 -2.44
C TRP A 39 -5.80 -5.45 -1.34
N ALA A 40 -4.70 -4.92 -0.83
CA ALA A 40 -3.99 -5.48 0.33
C ALA A 40 -3.22 -4.41 1.11
N TRP A 41 -2.96 -4.71 2.38
CA TRP A 41 -2.17 -3.86 3.27
C TRP A 41 -0.70 -4.25 3.25
N HIS A 42 0.21 -3.28 3.22
CA HIS A 42 1.63 -3.48 3.44
C HIS A 42 2.10 -2.76 4.70
N GLY A 43 2.90 -3.43 5.52
CA GLY A 43 3.55 -2.84 6.70
C GLY A 43 5.06 -2.97 6.60
N SER A 44 5.75 -1.94 7.09
CA SER A 44 7.21 -1.89 7.09
C SER A 44 7.71 -1.07 8.28
N HIS A 45 8.94 -1.31 8.69
CA HIS A 45 9.63 -0.51 9.70
C HIS A 45 9.64 0.97 9.30
N PHE A 46 9.52 1.87 10.27
CA PHE A 46 9.37 3.31 10.01
C PHE A 46 10.48 3.87 9.10
N LYS A 47 11.74 3.51 9.36
CA LYS A 47 12.89 3.94 8.55
C LYS A 47 12.80 3.61 7.05
N ASN A 48 12.05 2.59 6.66
CA ASN A 48 11.94 2.15 5.27
C ASN A 48 11.00 3.03 4.45
N TRP A 49 10.03 3.69 5.11
CA TRP A 49 8.99 4.46 4.41
C TRP A 49 9.54 5.63 3.62
N HIS A 50 10.64 6.23 4.09
CA HIS A 50 11.34 7.27 3.34
C HIS A 50 11.77 6.78 1.94
N SER A 51 12.28 5.56 1.82
CA SER A 51 12.60 4.96 0.51
C SER A 51 11.34 4.57 -0.24
N ILE A 52 10.42 3.83 0.40
CA ILE A 52 9.21 3.28 -0.24
C ILE A 52 8.38 4.39 -0.90
N VAL A 53 8.21 5.54 -0.24
CA VAL A 53 7.45 6.68 -0.76
C VAL A 53 8.04 7.26 -2.05
N ARG A 54 9.36 7.18 -2.24
CA ARG A 54 10.04 7.71 -3.44
C ARG A 54 10.27 6.70 -4.55
N THR A 55 10.48 5.44 -4.18
CA THR A 55 10.90 4.40 -5.13
C THR A 55 9.85 3.30 -5.33
N SER A 56 8.68 3.44 -4.72
CA SER A 56 7.67 2.38 -4.56
C SER A 56 8.19 1.17 -3.77
N LEU A 57 7.31 0.20 -3.55
CA LEU A 57 7.66 -1.06 -2.88
C LEU A 57 8.62 -1.87 -3.76
N LYS A 58 9.66 -2.44 -3.13
CA LYS A 58 10.70 -3.22 -3.78
C LYS A 58 10.74 -4.65 -3.25
N ASN A 59 11.01 -5.60 -4.13
CA ASN A 59 11.22 -6.99 -3.73
C ASN A 59 12.62 -7.15 -3.12
N MET A 60 12.70 -7.11 -1.79
CA MET A 60 13.97 -7.22 -1.07
C MET A 60 14.35 -8.66 -0.72
N SER A 61 13.58 -9.66 -1.16
CA SER A 61 13.84 -11.07 -0.84
C SER A 61 15.16 -11.56 -1.46
N GLY A 62 16.00 -12.22 -0.67
CA GLY A 62 17.32 -12.70 -1.07
C GLY A 62 18.40 -11.62 -1.12
N THR A 63 18.09 -10.39 -0.70
CA THR A 63 19.06 -9.28 -0.59
C THR A 63 19.48 -9.07 0.85
N LYS A 64 20.57 -8.31 1.07
CA LYS A 64 20.99 -7.87 2.41
C LYS A 64 19.95 -7.00 3.15
N TYR A 65 18.92 -6.53 2.45
CA TYR A 65 17.85 -5.69 3.01
C TYR A 65 16.57 -6.48 3.33
N GLN A 66 16.60 -7.82 3.20
CA GLN A 66 15.48 -8.66 3.59
C GLN A 66 15.25 -8.58 5.11
N ALA A 67 14.10 -8.00 5.53
CA ALA A 67 13.77 -7.84 6.95
C ALA A 67 13.11 -9.09 7.58
N HIS A 68 12.39 -9.87 6.77
CA HIS A 68 11.66 -11.07 7.19
C HIS A 68 11.92 -12.23 6.25
N GLY A 69 11.73 -13.47 6.72
CA GLY A 69 11.85 -14.66 5.88
C GLY A 69 10.88 -14.64 4.69
N ALA A 70 11.23 -15.36 3.62
CA ALA A 70 10.43 -15.50 2.40
C ALA A 70 9.63 -16.82 2.42
N ALA A 71 8.82 -17.04 3.47
CA ALA A 71 8.17 -18.32 3.77
C ALA A 71 7.25 -18.84 2.65
N TYR A 72 6.68 -17.94 1.84
CA TYR A 72 5.81 -18.28 0.72
C TYR A 72 6.40 -17.86 -0.63
N GLY A 73 7.73 -17.77 -0.71
CA GLY A 73 8.46 -17.37 -1.92
C GLY A 73 8.99 -15.95 -1.86
N LYS A 74 9.86 -15.62 -2.82
CA LYS A 74 10.53 -14.32 -2.92
C LYS A 74 9.58 -13.27 -3.48
N GLY A 75 9.28 -12.24 -2.70
CA GLY A 75 8.39 -11.17 -3.13
C GLY A 75 8.19 -10.06 -2.10
N ILE A 76 7.35 -9.10 -2.48
CA ILE A 76 6.77 -8.09 -1.59
C ILE A 76 5.57 -8.74 -0.89
N TYR A 77 5.57 -8.71 0.44
CA TYR A 77 4.51 -9.32 1.25
C TYR A 77 3.45 -8.27 1.60
N LEU A 78 2.20 -8.60 1.32
CA LEU A 78 1.02 -7.84 1.72
C LEU A 78 0.01 -8.78 2.40
N ALA A 79 -0.92 -8.22 3.17
CA ALA A 79 -1.94 -8.98 3.89
C ALA A 79 -3.34 -8.44 3.61
N LYS A 80 -4.34 -9.31 3.67
CA LYS A 80 -5.76 -8.91 3.56
C LYS A 80 -6.20 -7.97 4.68
N ASN A 81 -5.74 -8.22 5.91
CA ASN A 81 -6.15 -7.46 7.10
C ASN A 81 -5.09 -6.44 7.55
N SER A 82 -5.53 -5.24 7.91
CA SER A 82 -4.65 -4.14 8.34
C SER A 82 -3.87 -4.48 9.61
N GLN A 83 -4.47 -5.21 10.56
CA GLN A 83 -3.84 -5.61 11.82
C GLN A 83 -2.58 -6.45 11.57
N THR A 84 -2.64 -7.36 10.60
CA THR A 84 -1.49 -8.19 10.21
C THR A 84 -0.33 -7.31 9.75
N SER A 85 -0.59 -6.37 8.85
CA SER A 85 0.43 -5.45 8.34
C SER A 85 0.94 -4.47 9.39
N LEU A 86 0.08 -4.00 10.31
CA LEU A 86 0.50 -3.21 11.48
C LEU A 86 1.47 -3.96 12.40
N GLY A 87 1.42 -5.29 12.42
CA GLY A 87 2.40 -6.14 13.11
C GLY A 87 3.81 -6.09 12.51
N TYR A 88 3.91 -5.77 11.22
CA TYR A 88 5.18 -5.57 10.49
C TYR A 88 5.68 -4.12 10.54
N SER A 89 4.84 -3.18 10.96
CA SER A 89 5.20 -1.78 11.20
C SER A 89 5.84 -1.60 12.58
N LYS A 90 6.99 -2.24 12.78
CA LYS A 90 7.71 -2.26 14.05
C LYS A 90 8.42 -0.94 14.32
N PHE A 91 8.54 -0.65 15.63
CA PHE A 91 9.36 0.43 16.13
C PHE A 91 10.84 0.16 15.84
N ASP A 92 11.56 1.20 15.45
CA ASP A 92 13.02 1.20 15.46
C ASP A 92 13.55 2.38 16.28
N ASN A 93 14.77 2.24 16.82
CA ASN A 93 15.43 3.29 17.60
C ASN A 93 15.96 4.43 16.70
N SER A 94 15.41 4.65 15.50
CA SER A 94 16.00 5.53 14.47
C SER A 94 15.81 7.04 14.75
N GLY A 95 15.60 7.44 16.00
CA GLY A 95 15.35 8.81 16.40
C GLY A 95 13.88 9.22 16.27
N MET A 96 13.43 10.03 17.23
CA MET A 96 12.05 10.54 17.32
C MET A 96 11.99 11.95 16.71
N TRP A 97 10.97 12.21 15.89
CA TRP A 97 10.69 13.56 15.42
C TRP A 97 9.85 14.30 16.46
N LYS A 98 10.52 14.93 17.43
CA LYS A 98 9.92 15.52 18.64
C LYS A 98 8.84 16.59 18.41
N HIS A 99 8.83 17.21 17.23
CA HIS A 99 7.85 18.25 16.85
C HIS A 99 6.85 17.77 15.79
N SER A 100 6.74 16.46 15.60
CA SER A 100 5.79 15.90 14.65
C SER A 100 4.35 16.07 15.13
N ILE A 101 3.43 16.37 14.20
CA ILE A 101 1.98 16.31 14.44
C ILE A 101 1.51 14.90 14.83
N PHE A 102 2.34 13.88 14.57
CA PHE A 102 2.06 12.48 14.92
C PHE A 102 2.39 12.14 16.38
N GLY A 103 2.87 13.13 17.15
CA GLY A 103 3.17 13.01 18.57
C GLY A 103 4.65 12.77 18.85
N ASP A 104 4.93 12.45 20.12
CA ASP A 104 6.26 12.21 20.65
C ASP A 104 6.80 10.82 20.31
N LYS A 105 5.93 9.82 20.13
CA LYS A 105 6.30 8.45 19.75
C LYS A 105 6.38 8.27 18.24
N GLN A 106 7.27 7.39 17.79
CA GLN A 106 7.31 6.98 16.39
C GLN A 106 5.96 6.37 15.98
N PRO A 107 5.33 6.86 14.90
CA PRO A 107 4.07 6.31 14.45
C PRO A 107 4.29 4.98 13.72
N LYS A 108 3.26 4.14 13.74
CA LYS A 108 3.18 3.00 12.83
C LYS A 108 2.60 3.46 11.51
N VAL A 109 3.18 3.00 10.42
CA VAL A 109 2.73 3.36 9.08
C VAL A 109 2.42 2.09 8.31
N VAL A 110 1.28 2.07 7.64
CA VAL A 110 0.87 1.01 6.71
C VAL A 110 0.41 1.63 5.39
N ALA A 111 0.61 0.91 4.30
CA ALA A 111 0.10 1.28 3.00
C ALA A 111 -1.10 0.43 2.62
N LEU A 112 -2.12 1.05 2.01
CA LEU A 112 -3.14 0.34 1.26
C LEU A 112 -2.70 0.33 -0.20
N CYS A 113 -2.52 -0.88 -0.72
CA CYS A 113 -1.98 -1.11 -2.05
C CYS A 113 -3.03 -1.77 -2.94
N GLU A 114 -3.01 -1.39 -4.21
CA GLU A 114 -3.71 -2.07 -5.27
C GLU A 114 -2.76 -3.06 -5.93
N ILE A 115 -3.23 -4.28 -6.19
CA ILE A 115 -2.44 -5.38 -6.76
C ILE A 115 -3.12 -5.87 -8.03
N VAL A 116 -2.36 -6.05 -9.11
CA VAL A 116 -2.84 -6.71 -10.33
C VAL A 116 -3.24 -8.15 -9.99
N ASN A 117 -4.50 -8.52 -10.26
CA ASN A 117 -5.00 -9.87 -10.07
C ASN A 117 -4.58 -10.76 -11.25
N HIS A 118 -3.28 -11.00 -11.39
CA HIS A 118 -2.75 -11.85 -12.46
C HIS A 118 -2.96 -13.34 -12.15
N VAL A 119 -3.01 -14.20 -13.17
CA VAL A 119 -3.17 -15.66 -13.00
C VAL A 119 -2.05 -16.27 -12.14
N ASN A 120 -0.83 -15.74 -12.28
CA ASN A 120 0.36 -16.15 -11.55
C ASN A 120 0.55 -15.45 -10.19
N LEU A 121 -0.44 -14.67 -9.72
CA LEU A 121 -0.37 -14.03 -8.41
C LEU A 121 -0.36 -15.09 -7.29
N THR A 122 0.69 -15.11 -6.49
CA THR A 122 0.83 -15.97 -5.30
C THR A 122 0.01 -15.40 -4.13
N LYS A 123 -0.99 -16.16 -3.67
CA LYS A 123 -1.98 -15.71 -2.67
C LYS A 123 -2.20 -16.70 -1.50
N PRO A 124 -1.15 -17.10 -0.76
CA PRO A 124 -1.30 -17.97 0.41
C PRO A 124 -2.12 -17.23 1.47
N SER A 125 -3.25 -17.78 1.92
CA SER A 125 -4.11 -17.06 2.87
C SER A 125 -3.40 -16.82 4.22
N PRO A 126 -3.42 -15.61 4.81
CA PRO A 126 -4.13 -14.38 4.40
C PRO A 126 -3.28 -13.35 3.62
N TYR A 127 -2.19 -13.78 2.99
CA TYR A 127 -1.18 -12.94 2.35
C TYR A 127 -1.26 -12.91 0.81
N TYR A 128 -0.58 -11.92 0.24
CA TYR A 128 -0.17 -11.86 -1.15
C TYR A 128 1.35 -11.74 -1.20
N VAL A 129 1.97 -12.44 -2.15
CA VAL A 129 3.41 -12.37 -2.39
C VAL A 129 3.66 -11.93 -3.83
N ILE A 130 4.19 -10.72 -4.00
CA ILE A 130 4.36 -10.09 -5.30
C ILE A 130 5.82 -10.20 -5.73
N SER A 131 6.11 -11.07 -6.70
CA SER A 131 7.45 -11.22 -7.26
C SER A 131 7.80 -10.10 -8.26
N ILE A 132 6.79 -9.53 -8.93
CA ILE A 132 6.93 -8.50 -9.97
C ILE A 132 6.52 -7.14 -9.41
N GLU A 133 7.49 -6.23 -9.24
CA GLU A 133 7.28 -4.96 -8.51
C GLU A 133 6.19 -4.06 -9.11
N HIS A 134 6.05 -4.05 -10.45
CA HIS A 134 5.04 -3.23 -11.11
C HIS A 134 3.63 -3.84 -11.10
N TRP A 135 3.42 -4.99 -10.45
CA TRP A 135 2.08 -5.50 -10.15
C TRP A 135 1.48 -4.93 -8.86
N VAL A 136 2.21 -4.08 -8.13
CA VAL A 136 1.70 -3.41 -6.93
C VAL A 136 1.81 -1.90 -7.07
N ALA A 137 0.73 -1.19 -6.77
CA ALA A 137 0.69 0.25 -6.68
C ALA A 137 0.32 0.66 -5.25
N THR A 138 1.12 1.53 -4.64
CA THR A 138 0.81 2.10 -3.33
C THR A 138 -0.13 3.29 -3.51
N ARG A 139 -1.36 3.19 -2.99
CA ARG A 139 -2.42 4.19 -3.24
C ARG A 139 -2.71 5.06 -2.02
N PHE A 140 -2.58 4.51 -0.82
CA PHE A 140 -2.75 5.26 0.43
C PHE A 140 -1.65 4.94 1.43
N LEU A 141 -1.30 5.95 2.22
CA LEU A 141 -0.48 5.83 3.42
C LEU A 141 -1.35 6.15 4.64
N VAL A 142 -1.38 5.25 5.62
CA VAL A 142 -2.17 5.38 6.84
C VAL A 142 -1.22 5.39 8.03
N VAL A 143 -1.33 6.42 8.85
CA VAL A 143 -0.42 6.68 9.97
C VAL A 143 -1.15 6.50 11.29
N HIS A 144 -0.71 5.54 12.09
CA HIS A 144 -1.22 5.26 13.43
C HIS A 144 -0.27 5.81 14.48
N THR A 145 -0.80 6.68 15.35
CA THR A 145 -0.07 7.27 16.48
C THR A 145 -0.46 6.57 17.78
N SER A 146 0.11 7.02 18.90
CA SER A 146 -0.28 6.54 20.24
C SER A 146 -1.75 6.77 20.58
N LYS A 147 -2.41 7.71 19.90
CA LYS A 147 -3.84 8.05 20.08
C LYS A 147 -4.76 7.30 19.11
N SER A 148 -4.19 6.55 18.16
CA SER A 148 -4.99 5.82 17.19
C SER A 148 -5.72 4.64 17.82
N GLY A 149 -6.96 4.41 17.38
CA GLY A 149 -7.76 3.25 17.76
C GLY A 149 -7.26 1.95 17.13
N ARG A 150 -7.87 0.84 17.55
CA ARG A 150 -7.63 -0.48 16.93
C ARG A 150 -8.05 -0.43 15.46
N CYS A 151 -7.31 -1.14 14.62
CA CYS A 151 -7.58 -1.26 13.20
C CYS A 151 -7.38 -2.72 12.77
N ASN A 152 -8.46 -3.37 12.36
CA ASN A 152 -8.46 -4.69 11.75
C ASN A 152 -9.53 -4.69 10.65
N VAL A 153 -9.17 -4.22 9.47
CA VAL A 153 -10.08 -4.02 8.34
C VAL A 153 -9.54 -4.78 7.13
N ASP A 154 -10.40 -5.51 6.43
CA ASP A 154 -10.05 -6.12 5.15
C ASP A 154 -9.77 -5.03 4.11
N ALA A 155 -8.73 -5.22 3.31
CA ALA A 155 -8.29 -4.23 2.34
C ALA A 155 -9.32 -3.94 1.25
N ASN A 156 -10.10 -4.94 0.82
CA ASN A 156 -11.16 -4.74 -0.19
C ASN A 156 -12.36 -4.04 0.44
N GLU A 157 -12.70 -4.32 1.70
CA GLU A 157 -13.72 -3.57 2.43
C GLU A 157 -13.32 -2.11 2.67
N ALA A 158 -12.05 -1.86 2.98
CA ALA A 158 -11.50 -0.51 3.07
C ALA A 158 -11.56 0.20 1.71
N ALA A 159 -11.20 -0.49 0.64
CA ALA A 159 -11.19 0.04 -0.71
C ALA A 159 -12.59 0.38 -1.22
N ALA A 160 -13.61 -0.42 -0.90
CA ALA A 160 -15.00 -0.16 -1.24
C ALA A 160 -15.54 1.16 -0.66
N LYS A 161 -14.88 1.70 0.37
CA LYS A 161 -15.24 2.95 1.04
C LYS A 161 -14.42 4.16 0.55
N ILE A 162 -13.53 3.96 -0.44
CA ILE A 162 -12.79 5.05 -1.06
C ILE A 162 -13.75 5.87 -1.94
N PRO A 163 -13.77 7.20 -1.83
CA PRO A 163 -14.57 8.04 -2.72
C PRO A 163 -14.20 7.83 -4.18
N ARG A 164 -15.19 7.64 -5.06
CA ARG A 164 -14.97 7.31 -6.49
C ARG A 164 -14.07 8.31 -7.22
N LYS A 165 -14.30 9.62 -7.01
CA LYS A 165 -13.45 10.69 -7.57
C LYS A 165 -11.95 10.50 -7.27
N LEU A 166 -11.64 9.94 -6.09
CA LEU A 166 -10.27 9.68 -5.70
C LEU A 166 -9.69 8.44 -6.39
N VAL A 167 -10.52 7.41 -6.61
CA VAL A 167 -10.14 6.22 -7.39
C VAL A 167 -9.83 6.63 -8.84
N ASP A 168 -10.66 7.48 -9.43
CA ASP A 168 -10.48 7.95 -10.81
C ASP A 168 -9.17 8.75 -10.95
N SER A 169 -8.89 9.65 -9.99
CA SER A 169 -7.64 10.40 -9.92
C SER A 169 -6.42 9.50 -9.77
N LEU A 170 -6.51 8.43 -8.98
CA LEU A 170 -5.43 7.43 -8.82
C LEU A 170 -5.17 6.62 -10.09
N GLN A 171 -6.14 6.52 -10.99
CA GLN A 171 -6.04 5.79 -12.25
C GLN A 171 -5.67 6.69 -13.44
N GLY A 172 -5.44 7.99 -13.21
CA GLY A 172 -5.13 8.95 -14.28
C GLY A 172 -6.32 9.25 -15.20
N ASN A 173 -7.54 8.88 -14.82
CA ASN A 173 -8.76 9.12 -15.58
C ASN A 173 -9.33 10.51 -15.24
N ASN A 174 -8.62 11.58 -15.60
CA ASN A 174 -9.22 12.90 -15.61
C ASN A 174 -10.05 13.02 -16.90
N HIS A 175 -11.39 13.04 -16.80
CA HIS A 175 -12.21 13.58 -17.88
C HIS A 175 -11.86 15.06 -18.01
N ASP A 176 -11.25 15.42 -19.13
CA ASP A 176 -10.95 16.79 -19.48
C ASP A 176 -12.26 17.44 -19.99
N ASP A 177 -13.02 18.04 -19.07
CA ASP A 177 -14.24 18.80 -19.39
C ASP A 177 -13.94 20.16 -20.05
N SER A 178 -12.77 20.35 -20.67
CA SER A 178 -12.33 21.61 -21.27
C SER A 178 -12.40 21.67 -22.80
N LYS A 179 -13.27 20.88 -23.44
CA LYS A 179 -13.56 21.02 -24.89
C LYS A 179 -15.04 21.15 -25.20
N THR A 180 -15.64 22.24 -24.76
CA THR A 180 -16.78 22.87 -25.45
C THR A 180 -16.73 24.38 -25.26
N SER A 181 -16.24 25.09 -26.27
CA SER A 181 -16.65 26.45 -26.67
C SER A 181 -16.22 26.65 -28.12
#